data_AF-A0A1U7GKZ1-F1
#
_entry.id   AF-A0A1U7GKZ1-F1
#
_cell.length_a   1.000
_cell.length_b   1.000
_cell.length_c   1.000
_cell.angle_alpha   90.00
_cell.angle_beta   90.00
_cell.angle_gamma   90.00
#
_symmetry.space_group_name_H-M   'P 1'
#
loop_
_entity.id
_entity.type
_entity.pdbx_description
1 polymer ?
#
loop_
_entity_poly.entity_id
_entity_poly.type
_entity_poly.pdbx_seq_one_letter_code
_entity_poly.pdbx_strand_id
1 'polypeptide(L)'
;MSIDRINDLRAFRDFASARLMLGGETTLDEALDLWQVENEGDPPRPDDVQAVREALDDMAAGDEGVPLEEAVAELRRKHNLPARS
;
A
#
# COMPACT_ATOMS: atom_id res chain seq x y z
N MET A 1 -16.81 0.13 10.02
CA MET A 1 -17.27 1.25 10.88
C MET A 1 -16.07 2.17 11.09
N SER A 2 -15.73 2.99 10.10
CA SER A 2 -14.43 3.70 10.09
C SER A 2 -14.53 5.21 9.85
N ILE A 3 -15.64 5.70 9.26
CA ILE A 3 -15.87 7.12 8.98
C ILE A 3 -16.00 7.96 10.27
N ASP A 4 -16.44 7.34 11.37
CA ASP A 4 -16.61 8.04 12.66
C ASP A 4 -15.28 8.21 13.40
N ARG A 5 -14.34 7.27 13.21
CA ARG A 5 -13.02 7.31 13.86
C ARG A 5 -12.07 8.26 13.14
N ILE A 6 -12.03 8.27 11.81
CA ILE A 6 -11.11 9.14 11.04
C ILE A 6 -11.34 10.63 11.34
N ASN A 7 -12.58 11.01 11.66
CA ASN A 7 -12.97 12.37 12.03
C ASN A 7 -12.94 12.64 13.55
N ASP A 8 -12.53 11.67 14.37
CA ASP A 8 -12.41 11.84 15.82
C ASP A 8 -11.05 12.46 16.19
N LEU A 9 -11.08 13.73 16.57
CA LEU A 9 -9.91 14.49 17.01
C LEU A 9 -9.22 13.88 18.24
N ARG A 10 -9.96 13.22 19.13
CA ARG A 10 -9.38 12.56 20.32
C ARG A 10 -8.60 11.33 19.89
N ALA A 11 -9.12 10.57 18.95
CA ALA A 11 -8.44 9.40 18.41
C ALA A 11 -7.16 9.78 17.66
N PHE A 12 -7.19 10.85 16.86
CA PHE A 12 -5.99 11.38 16.21
C PHE A 12 -4.94 11.87 17.21
N ARG A 13 -5.36 12.60 18.26
CA ARG A 13 -4.45 13.04 19.33
C ARG A 13 -3.72 11.87 19.98
N ASP A 14 -4.44 10.79 20.29
CA ASP A 14 -3.88 9.63 20.96
C ASP A 14 -2.90 8.88 20.03
N PHE A 15 -3.23 8.77 18.73
CA PHE A 15 -2.33 8.26 17.69
C PHE A 15 -1.02 9.08 17.58
N ALA A 16 -1.13 10.40 17.43
CA ALA A 16 0.02 11.29 17.31
C ALA A 16 0.92 11.24 18.56
N SER A 17 0.30 11.20 19.75
CA SER A 17 1.03 11.10 21.02
C SER A 17 1.84 9.80 21.12
N ALA A 18 1.25 8.67 20.70
CA ALA A 18 1.95 7.39 20.68
C ALA A 18 3.15 7.39 19.72
N ARG A 19 3.01 8.02 18.54
CA ARG A 19 4.10 8.14 17.55
C ARG A 19 5.25 9.01 18.06
N LEU A 20 4.94 10.14 18.70
CA LEU A 20 5.96 11.01 19.30
C LEU A 20 6.73 10.31 20.42
N MET A 21 6.08 9.42 21.19
CA MET A 21 6.75 8.63 22.22
C MET A 21 7.72 7.58 21.66
N LEU A 22 7.49 7.08 20.44
CA LEU A 22 8.38 6.12 19.77
C LEU A 22 9.67 6.78 19.24
N GLY A 23 9.80 8.11 19.35
CA GLY A 23 11.04 8.82 19.02
C GLY A 23 11.31 8.97 17.52
N GLY A 24 10.28 8.77 16.67
CA GLY A 24 10.37 9.02 15.24
C GLY A 24 10.25 10.51 14.93
N GLU A 25 11.13 11.04 14.10
CA GLU A 25 10.90 12.32 13.43
C GLU A 25 9.81 12.10 12.38
N THR A 26 8.61 12.59 12.66
CA THR A 26 7.47 12.56 11.74
C THR A 26 6.92 13.97 11.63
N THR A 27 6.80 14.45 10.39
CA THR A 27 6.17 15.74 10.11
C THR A 27 4.65 15.66 10.31
N LEU A 28 3.99 16.81 10.45
CA LEU A 28 2.54 16.86 10.60
C LEU A 28 1.82 16.21 9.42
N ASP A 29 2.30 16.46 8.20
CA ASP A 29 1.71 15.93 6.97
C ASP A 29 1.84 14.39 6.92
N GLU A 30 3.01 13.85 7.23
CA GLU A 30 3.22 12.39 7.31
C GLU A 30 2.35 11.73 8.39
N ALA A 31 2.17 12.38 9.54
CA ALA A 31 1.28 11.87 10.59
C ALA A 31 -0.19 11.85 10.14
N LEU A 32 -0.62 12.87 9.39
CA LEU A 32 -1.97 12.96 8.87
C LEU A 32 -2.22 11.92 7.76
N ASP A 33 -1.26 11.72 6.86
CA ASP A 33 -1.33 10.71 5.80
C ASP A 33 -1.41 9.30 6.40
N LEU A 34 -0.56 8.99 7.38
CA LEU A 34 -0.60 7.70 8.08
C LEU A 34 -1.92 7.49 8.82
N TRP A 35 -2.43 8.54 9.48
CA TRP A 35 -3.73 8.49 10.14
C TRP A 35 -4.85 8.17 9.16
N GLN A 36 -4.83 8.80 7.98
CA GLN A 36 -5.77 8.53 6.90
C GLN A 36 -5.63 7.09 6.42
N VAL A 37 -4.43 6.60 6.09
CA VAL A 37 -4.25 5.20 5.65
C VAL A 37 -4.75 4.19 6.69
N GLU A 38 -4.49 4.42 7.97
CA GLU A 38 -4.88 3.48 9.03
C GLU A 38 -6.38 3.53 9.39
N ASN A 39 -7.09 4.63 9.07
CA ASN A 39 -8.48 4.88 9.54
C ASN A 39 -9.49 5.18 8.41
N GLU A 40 -9.03 5.48 7.21
CA GLU A 40 -9.83 5.64 5.99
C GLU A 40 -10.07 4.23 5.43
N GLY A 41 -11.23 3.69 5.80
CA GLY A 41 -11.58 2.30 5.53
C GLY A 41 -11.66 1.97 4.03
N ASP A 42 -10.65 1.29 3.52
CA ASP A 42 -10.77 -0.14 3.26
C ASP A 42 -9.47 -0.78 3.81
N PRO A 43 -9.52 -1.64 4.85
CA PRO A 43 -8.32 -2.39 5.20
C PRO A 43 -7.85 -3.09 3.92
N PRO A 44 -6.54 -3.12 3.60
CA PRO A 44 -6.07 -3.94 2.48
C PRO A 44 -6.69 -5.31 2.69
N ARG A 45 -7.41 -5.78 1.68
CA ARG A 45 -8.16 -7.02 1.84
C ARG A 45 -7.15 -8.07 2.28
N PRO A 46 -7.51 -9.04 3.13
CA PRO A 46 -6.59 -10.10 3.52
C PRO A 46 -5.84 -10.69 2.29
N ASP A 47 -6.53 -10.73 1.15
CA ASP A 47 -6.02 -11.10 -0.17
C ASP A 47 -4.91 -10.18 -0.70
N ASP A 48 -4.99 -8.86 -0.50
CA ASP A 48 -3.97 -7.90 -0.94
C ASP A 48 -2.69 -8.06 -0.11
N VAL A 49 -2.83 -8.21 1.22
CA VAL A 49 -1.69 -8.44 2.11
C VAL A 49 -1.03 -9.78 1.82
N GLN A 50 -1.85 -10.81 1.55
CA GLN A 50 -1.37 -12.13 1.18
C GLN A 50 -0.64 -12.10 -0.17
N ALA A 51 -1.17 -11.41 -1.18
CA ALA A 51 -0.52 -11.26 -2.49
C ALA A 51 0.84 -10.55 -2.40
N VAL A 52 0.95 -9.52 -1.57
CA VAL A 52 2.23 -8.84 -1.32
C VAL A 52 3.23 -9.78 -0.63
N ARG A 53 2.78 -10.58 0.34
CA ARG A 53 3.66 -11.56 1.01
C ARG A 53 4.16 -12.63 0.04
N GLU A 54 3.28 -13.19 -0.77
CA GLU A 54 3.64 -14.17 -1.79
C GLU A 54 4.66 -13.60 -2.78
N ALA A 55 4.45 -12.37 -3.27
CA ALA A 55 5.40 -11.71 -4.15
C ALA A 55 6.78 -11.51 -3.49
N LEU A 56 6.84 -11.18 -2.20
CA LEU A 56 8.09 -11.05 -1.46
C LEU A 56 8.79 -12.41 -1.25
N ASP A 57 8.03 -13.46 -0.98
CA ASP A 57 8.55 -14.82 -0.83
C ASP A 57 9.10 -15.36 -2.17
N ASP A 58 8.41 -15.10 -3.28
CA ASP A 58 8.85 -15.46 -4.63
C ASP A 58 10.17 -14.74 -4.98
N MET A 59 10.26 -13.43 -4.69
CA MET A 59 11.51 -12.68 -4.85
C MET A 59 12.65 -13.25 -4.00
N ALA A 60 12.35 -13.63 -2.74
CA ALA A 60 13.35 -14.26 -1.86
C ALA A 60 13.77 -15.65 -2.35
N ALA A 61 12.88 -16.36 -3.07
CA ALA A 61 13.17 -17.65 -3.72
C ALA A 61 13.93 -17.50 -5.05
N GLY A 62 14.19 -16.26 -5.50
CA GLY A 62 14.96 -15.97 -6.71
C GLY A 62 14.12 -15.57 -7.92
N ASP A 63 12.85 -15.22 -7.74
CA ASP A 63 12.08 -14.55 -8.78
C ASP A 63 12.62 -13.14 -9.02
N GLU A 64 13.06 -12.87 -10.25
CA GLU A 64 13.56 -11.55 -10.68
C GLU A 64 12.48 -10.76 -11.45
N GLY A 65 11.29 -11.34 -11.60
CA GLY A 65 10.23 -10.81 -12.44
C GLY A 65 10.51 -10.98 -13.93
N VAL A 66 9.88 -10.14 -14.75
CA VAL A 66 10.03 -10.13 -16.21
C VAL A 66 10.39 -8.74 -16.70
N PRO A 67 11.17 -8.62 -17.79
CA PRO A 67 11.41 -7.33 -18.43
C PRO A 67 10.10 -6.64 -18.81
N LEU A 68 10.04 -5.32 -18.62
CA LEU A 68 8.82 -4.54 -18.85
C LEU A 68 8.32 -4.68 -20.30
N GLU A 69 9.23 -4.65 -21.27
CA GLU A 69 8.91 -4.79 -22.69
C GLU A 69 8.24 -6.13 -23.00
N GLU A 70 8.70 -7.20 -22.35
CA GLU A 70 8.15 -8.56 -22.50
C GLU A 70 6.76 -8.67 -21.87
N ALA A 71 6.61 -8.20 -20.62
CA ALA A 71 5.33 -8.16 -19.92
C ALA A 71 4.27 -7.37 -20.72
N VAL A 72 4.68 -6.22 -21.25
CA VAL A 72 3.81 -5.34 -22.03
C VAL A 72 3.45 -5.97 -23.38
N ALA A 73 4.39 -6.64 -24.05
CA ALA A 73 4.13 -7.35 -25.30
C ALA A 73 3.15 -8.51 -25.10
N GLU A 74 3.34 -9.29 -24.03
CA GLU A 74 2.44 -10.38 -23.67
C GLU A 74 1.03 -9.89 -23.34
N LEU A 75 0.92 -8.83 -22.53
CA LEU A 75 -0.35 -8.21 -22.17
C LEU A 75 -1.08 -7.72 -23.42
N ARG A 76 -0.38 -7.06 -24.35
CA ARG A 76 -0.96 -6.61 -25.62
C ARG A 76 -1.48 -7.78 -26.46
N ARG A 77 -0.69 -8.85 -26.59
CA ARG A 77 -1.07 -10.08 -27.31
C ARG A 77 -2.31 -10.72 -26.69
N LYS A 78 -2.36 -10.84 -25.36
CA LYS A 78 -3.50 -11.42 -24.63
C LYS A 78 -4.80 -10.64 -24.85
N HIS A 79 -4.71 -9.33 -24.98
CA HIS A 79 -5.85 -8.42 -25.14
C HIS A 79 -6.08 -7.93 -26.58
N ASN A 80 -5.41 -8.51 -27.59
CA ASN A 80 -5.51 -8.10 -29.00
C ASN A 80 -5.24 -6.59 -29.24
N LEU A 81 -4.30 -6.01 -28.48
CA LEU A 81 -3.90 -4.61 -28.62
C LEU A 81 -2.76 -4.47 -29.64
N PRO A 82 -2.69 -3.34 -30.38
CA PRO A 82 -1.63 -3.12 -31.35
C PRO A 82 -0.25 -3.03 -30.69
N ALA A 83 0.77 -3.55 -31.38
CA ALA A 83 2.17 -3.41 -31.00
C ALA A 83 2.57 -1.93 -30.96
N ARG A 84 3.48 -1.57 -30.05
CA ARG A 84 4.01 -0.21 -29.95
C ARG A 84 4.88 0.06 -31.18
N SER A 85 4.59 1.16 -31.89
CA SER A 85 5.37 1.68 -33.02
C SER A 85 6.79 2.05 -32.62
#